data_AF-A0A4S3FSZ9-F1
#
_entry.id   AF-A0A4S3FSZ9-F1
#
_cell.length_a   1.000
_cell.length_b   1.000
_cell.length_c   1.000
_cell.angle_alpha   90.00
_cell.angle_beta   90.00
_cell.angle_gamma   90.00
#
_symmetry.space_group_name_H-M   'P 1'
#
loop_
_entity.id
_entity.type
_entity.pdbx_description
1 polymer ?
#
loop_
_entity_poly.entity_id
_entity_poly.type
_entity_poly.pdbx_seq_one_letter_code
_entity_poly.pdbx_strand_id
1 'polypeptide(L)'
;MPRAFDFSDAAAPATPAGPPKALSFDDLPPVPASSSLTAKAPARALFESEDHPAVRDALAIARAEHPLLFEQEEGRLAVLFRRILPVRLGLVTQWAEEPLHEQAALLQPITELVLKFSEIGVPALLDAALESTRAPTGMFEKLFRRPAPPAEYKPALLASRAQLVQLMADSEVALRKLEASAKELNLHGLVLAVVSTLAAGASDVTLDALLQRRTLIGQAVRQAELSTLQMEQVRQQAADLIGQVSSFLTVTLPALEMAQAQGGG
;
A
#
# COMPACT_ATOMS: atom_id res chain seq x y z
N MET A 1 27.96 -40.65 -8.35
CA MET A 1 28.65 -40.75 -9.66
C MET A 1 27.73 -41.49 -10.62
N PRO A 2 26.96 -40.79 -11.48
CA PRO A 2 26.08 -41.43 -12.44
C PRO A 2 26.85 -41.89 -13.69
N ARG A 3 26.52 -43.09 -14.18
CA ARG A 3 27.04 -43.75 -15.38
C ARG A 3 26.67 -42.98 -16.66
N ALA A 4 27.64 -42.81 -17.54
CA ALA A 4 27.44 -42.40 -18.93
C ALA A 4 26.79 -43.53 -19.72
N PHE A 5 25.83 -43.19 -20.58
CA PHE A 5 25.36 -44.07 -21.65
C PHE A 5 25.78 -43.49 -23.00
N ASP A 6 26.38 -44.40 -23.76
CA ASP A 6 27.08 -44.28 -25.01
C ASP A 6 26.08 -44.11 -26.17
N PHE A 7 26.38 -43.17 -27.07
CA PHE A 7 25.65 -42.96 -28.32
C PHE A 7 26.51 -43.45 -29.46
N SER A 8 26.28 -44.68 -29.89
CA SER A 8 26.64 -45.10 -31.24
C SER A 8 25.75 -46.26 -31.68
N ASP A 9 24.92 -46.04 -32.69
CA ASP A 9 25.06 -46.86 -33.89
C ASP A 9 24.47 -46.23 -35.17
N ALA A 10 25.26 -46.40 -36.23
CA ALA A 10 25.00 -46.38 -37.66
C ALA A 10 24.25 -45.21 -38.35
N ALA A 11 25.04 -44.41 -39.09
CA ALA A 11 24.57 -43.59 -40.22
C ALA A 11 24.55 -44.40 -41.53
N ALA A 12 23.54 -44.15 -42.38
CA ALA A 12 23.49 -44.51 -43.80
C ALA A 12 22.64 -43.46 -44.58
N PRO A 13 22.81 -43.31 -45.91
CA PRO A 13 23.12 -42.01 -46.53
C PRO A 13 21.93 -41.19 -47.02
N ALA A 14 22.16 -39.88 -47.12
CA ALA A 14 21.25 -38.87 -47.63
C ALA A 14 20.94 -39.02 -49.14
N THR A 15 19.67 -38.86 -49.52
CA THR A 15 19.22 -38.65 -50.90
C THR A 15 18.62 -37.25 -51.05
N PRO A 16 18.81 -36.57 -52.20
CA PRO A 16 18.51 -35.15 -52.36
C PRO A 16 17.01 -34.88 -52.46
N ALA A 17 16.55 -33.85 -51.75
CA ALA A 17 15.18 -33.36 -51.73
C ALA A 17 14.75 -32.81 -53.10
N GLY A 18 13.67 -33.35 -53.67
CA GLY A 18 12.93 -32.72 -54.76
C GLY A 18 11.99 -31.63 -54.26
N PRO A 19 11.55 -30.69 -55.12
CA PRO A 19 10.69 -29.58 -54.72
C PRO A 19 9.30 -30.06 -54.25
N PRO A 20 8.67 -29.37 -53.27
CA PRO A 20 7.46 -29.85 -52.62
C PRO A 20 6.25 -29.85 -53.57
N LYS A 21 5.54 -30.98 -53.59
CA LYS A 21 4.31 -31.20 -54.35
C LYS A 21 3.13 -30.51 -53.64
N ALA A 22 2.38 -29.70 -54.36
CA ALA A 22 1.18 -29.04 -53.85
C ALA A 22 0.08 -30.07 -53.53
N LEU A 23 -0.51 -29.97 -52.34
CA LEU A 23 -1.68 -30.75 -51.93
C LEU A 23 -2.90 -30.22 -52.71
N SER A 24 -3.41 -31.02 -53.65
CA SER A 24 -4.69 -30.78 -54.33
C SER A 24 -5.83 -31.32 -53.47
N PHE A 25 -6.83 -30.49 -53.21
CA PHE A 25 -8.02 -30.80 -52.39
C PHE A 25 -9.27 -31.02 -53.25
N ASP A 26 -9.13 -31.62 -54.43
CA ASP A 26 -10.28 -32.04 -55.25
C ASP A 26 -10.58 -33.51 -54.95
N ASP A 27 -11.34 -33.73 -53.87
CA ASP A 27 -12.37 -34.77 -53.77
C ASP A 27 -13.04 -34.68 -52.40
N LEU A 28 -14.14 -33.93 -52.33
CA LEU A 28 -15.07 -33.96 -51.20
C LEU A 28 -16.45 -34.41 -51.72
N PRO A 29 -17.13 -35.36 -51.04
CA PRO A 29 -18.48 -35.77 -51.41
C PRO A 29 -19.49 -34.62 -51.18
N PRO A 30 -20.62 -34.59 -51.92
CA PRO A 30 -21.52 -33.44 -51.91
C PRO A 30 -22.23 -33.26 -50.55
N VAL A 31 -22.19 -32.02 -50.07
CA VAL A 31 -22.85 -31.54 -48.85
C VAL A 31 -24.37 -31.45 -49.08
N PRO A 32 -25.23 -31.92 -48.15
CA PRO A 32 -26.64 -31.61 -48.21
C PRO A 32 -26.88 -30.14 -47.80
N ALA A 33 -27.71 -29.47 -48.60
CA ALA A 33 -28.03 -28.05 -48.50
C ALA A 33 -28.55 -27.63 -47.11
N SER A 34 -28.11 -26.44 -46.71
CA SER A 34 -28.45 -25.75 -45.47
C SER A 34 -29.96 -25.62 -45.30
N SER A 35 -30.49 -26.16 -44.19
CA SER A 35 -31.73 -25.69 -43.59
C SER A 35 -31.39 -24.74 -42.45
N SER A 36 -31.94 -23.54 -42.57
CA SER A 36 -31.84 -22.40 -41.67
C SER A 36 -32.35 -22.66 -40.25
N LEU A 37 -31.93 -21.77 -39.34
CA LEU A 37 -32.42 -21.54 -37.96
C LEU A 37 -31.84 -22.55 -36.95
N THR A 38 -31.02 -22.19 -35.98
CA THR A 38 -30.94 -20.97 -35.17
C THR A 38 -29.48 -20.65 -34.87
N ALA A 39 -29.08 -19.38 -35.01
CA ALA A 39 -27.84 -18.90 -34.41
C ALA A 39 -27.86 -19.28 -32.92
N LYS A 40 -26.90 -20.12 -32.50
CA LYS A 40 -26.68 -20.40 -31.09
C LYS A 40 -26.39 -19.05 -30.44
N ALA A 41 -27.35 -18.55 -29.69
CA ALA A 41 -27.19 -17.33 -28.93
C ALA A 41 -25.86 -17.42 -28.17
N PRO A 42 -25.03 -16.37 -28.15
CA PRO A 42 -23.93 -16.35 -27.20
C PRO A 42 -24.54 -16.62 -25.82
N ALA A 43 -23.96 -17.55 -25.07
CA ALA A 43 -24.42 -17.86 -23.72
C ALA A 43 -24.36 -16.56 -22.89
N ARG A 44 -25.49 -15.85 -22.88
CA ARG A 44 -25.70 -14.61 -22.16
C ARG A 44 -25.60 -14.98 -20.69
N ALA A 45 -24.76 -14.24 -19.98
CA ALA A 45 -24.24 -14.63 -18.68
C ALA A 45 -25.36 -14.97 -17.68
N LEU A 46 -25.38 -16.22 -17.21
CA LEU A 46 -26.16 -16.64 -16.05
C LEU A 46 -25.78 -15.87 -14.77
N PHE A 47 -24.72 -15.06 -14.82
CA PHE A 47 -24.17 -14.25 -13.74
C PHE A 47 -24.59 -12.77 -13.79
N GLU A 48 -25.39 -12.36 -14.79
CA GLU A 48 -25.97 -11.00 -14.87
C GLU A 48 -27.33 -10.89 -14.17
N SER A 49 -27.88 -11.99 -13.63
CA SER A 49 -29.04 -11.96 -12.76
C SER A 49 -28.65 -11.37 -11.39
N GLU A 50 -29.47 -10.45 -10.88
CA GLU A 50 -29.32 -9.80 -9.57
C GLU A 50 -29.12 -10.81 -8.41
N ASP A 51 -29.57 -12.05 -8.60
CA ASP A 51 -29.67 -13.14 -7.61
C ASP A 51 -28.96 -14.44 -8.06
N HIS A 52 -27.66 -14.41 -8.38
CA HIS A 52 -26.90 -15.65 -8.60
C HIS A 52 -26.76 -16.45 -7.28
N PRO A 53 -27.07 -17.76 -7.23
CA PRO A 53 -27.09 -18.54 -5.98
C PRO A 53 -25.74 -18.53 -5.23
N ALA A 54 -24.62 -18.65 -5.95
CA ALA A 54 -23.29 -18.58 -5.32
C ALA A 54 -22.98 -17.21 -4.69
N VAL A 55 -23.56 -16.12 -5.22
CA VAL A 55 -23.40 -14.77 -4.64
C VAL A 55 -24.24 -14.66 -3.36
N ARG A 56 -25.46 -15.23 -3.36
CA ARG A 56 -26.30 -15.32 -2.17
C ARG A 56 -25.64 -16.14 -1.06
N ASP A 57 -25.06 -17.28 -1.41
CA ASP A 57 -24.35 -18.14 -0.45
C ASP A 57 -23.12 -17.42 0.11
N ALA A 58 -22.35 -16.72 -0.73
CA ALA A 58 -21.22 -15.92 -0.30
C ALA A 58 -21.64 -14.78 0.66
N LEU A 59 -22.73 -14.07 0.34
CA LEU A 59 -23.28 -13.03 1.21
C LEU A 59 -23.79 -13.61 2.53
N ALA A 60 -24.40 -14.80 2.52
CA ALA A 60 -24.85 -15.47 3.73
C ALA A 60 -23.66 -15.87 4.65
N ILE A 61 -22.58 -16.40 4.07
CA ILE A 61 -21.35 -16.72 4.80
C ILE A 61 -20.71 -15.44 5.35
N ALA A 62 -20.59 -14.39 4.52
CA ALA A 62 -20.03 -13.11 4.96
C ALA A 62 -20.86 -12.50 6.12
N ARG A 63 -22.18 -12.58 6.06
CA ARG A 63 -23.07 -12.11 7.12
C ARG A 63 -22.91 -12.94 8.41
N ALA A 64 -22.73 -14.25 8.30
CA ALA A 64 -22.59 -15.14 9.44
C ALA A 64 -21.21 -15.02 10.12
N GLU A 65 -20.13 -14.96 9.35
CA GLU A 65 -18.76 -14.96 9.85
C GLU A 65 -18.22 -13.55 10.13
N HIS A 66 -18.75 -12.53 9.46
CA HIS A 66 -18.28 -11.14 9.55
C HIS A 66 -19.43 -10.13 9.69
N PRO A 67 -20.30 -10.26 10.71
CA PRO A 67 -21.54 -9.49 10.81
C PRO A 67 -21.33 -7.97 10.84
N LEU A 68 -20.33 -7.49 11.59
CA LEU A 68 -20.05 -6.04 11.71
C LEU A 68 -19.60 -5.41 10.39
N LEU A 69 -18.77 -6.11 9.61
CA LEU A 69 -18.34 -5.62 8.29
C LEU A 69 -19.49 -5.71 7.29
N PHE A 70 -20.30 -6.76 7.37
CA PHE A 70 -21.43 -6.96 6.48
C PHE A 70 -22.47 -5.84 6.63
N GLU A 71 -22.79 -5.42 7.87
CA GLU A 71 -23.72 -4.30 8.13
C GLU A 71 -23.29 -3.00 7.46
N GLN A 72 -21.99 -2.76 7.34
CA GLN A 72 -21.44 -1.51 6.79
C GLN A 72 -21.24 -1.59 5.28
N GLU A 73 -20.94 -2.78 4.74
CA GLU A 73 -20.36 -2.94 3.41
C GLU A 73 -21.14 -3.94 2.53
N GLU A 74 -22.38 -4.33 2.89
CA GLU A 74 -23.20 -5.31 2.16
C GLU A 74 -23.24 -5.04 0.65
N GLY A 75 -23.53 -3.79 0.25
CA GLY A 75 -23.60 -3.42 -1.17
C GLY A 75 -22.26 -3.58 -1.91
N ARG A 76 -21.15 -3.24 -1.26
CA ARG A 76 -19.80 -3.39 -1.82
C ARG A 76 -19.37 -4.85 -1.88
N LEU A 77 -19.65 -5.62 -0.84
CA LEU A 77 -19.42 -7.07 -0.82
C LEU A 77 -20.19 -7.76 -1.94
N ALA A 78 -21.46 -7.40 -2.17
CA ALA A 78 -22.26 -7.96 -3.27
C ALA A 78 -21.61 -7.68 -4.64
N VAL A 79 -21.10 -6.47 -4.88
CA VAL A 79 -20.36 -6.13 -6.10
C VAL A 79 -19.07 -6.95 -6.23
N LEU A 80 -18.28 -7.07 -5.15
CA LEU A 80 -17.04 -7.83 -5.17
C LEU A 80 -17.27 -9.33 -5.38
N PHE A 81 -18.28 -9.93 -4.73
CA PHE A 81 -18.63 -11.34 -4.94
C PHE A 81 -19.06 -11.61 -6.37
N ARG A 82 -19.86 -10.73 -6.99
CA ARG A 82 -20.23 -10.84 -8.42
C ARG A 82 -19.01 -10.75 -9.35
N ARG A 83 -17.96 -10.02 -8.98
CA ARG A 83 -16.73 -9.89 -9.78
C ARG A 83 -15.84 -11.12 -9.72
N ILE A 84 -15.73 -11.77 -8.56
CA ILE A 84 -14.83 -12.92 -8.37
C ILE A 84 -15.50 -14.28 -8.67
N LEU A 85 -16.83 -14.36 -8.59
CA LEU A 85 -17.59 -15.58 -8.88
C LEU A 85 -18.04 -15.65 -10.35
N PRO A 86 -17.96 -16.82 -10.99
CA PRO A 86 -17.38 -18.06 -10.49
C PRO A 86 -15.85 -17.97 -10.43
N VAL A 87 -15.25 -18.69 -9.47
CA VAL A 87 -13.80 -18.64 -9.23
C VAL A 87 -13.05 -19.13 -10.46
N ARG A 88 -12.17 -18.29 -10.99
CA ARG A 88 -11.28 -18.61 -12.11
C ARG A 88 -9.86 -18.21 -11.74
N LEU A 89 -8.89 -19.08 -12.02
CA LEU A 89 -7.48 -18.84 -11.68
C LEU A 89 -6.98 -17.46 -12.13
N GLY A 90 -7.26 -17.05 -13.38
CA GLY A 90 -6.86 -15.73 -13.89
C GLY A 90 -7.48 -14.54 -13.17
N LEU A 91 -8.70 -14.68 -12.64
CA LEU A 91 -9.32 -13.63 -11.82
C LEU A 91 -8.67 -13.55 -10.44
N VAL A 92 -8.38 -14.70 -9.83
CA VAL A 92 -7.77 -14.77 -8.50
C VAL A 92 -6.36 -14.19 -8.50
N THR A 93 -5.56 -14.49 -9.53
CA THR A 93 -4.17 -14.00 -9.61
C THR A 93 -4.10 -12.48 -9.76
N GLN A 94 -5.09 -11.86 -10.43
CA GLN A 94 -5.19 -10.41 -10.63
C GLN A 94 -6.06 -9.71 -9.58
N TRP A 95 -6.66 -10.45 -8.65
CA TRP A 95 -7.64 -9.91 -7.71
C TRP A 95 -7.05 -8.81 -6.82
N ALA A 96 -7.66 -7.64 -6.74
CA ALA A 96 -7.16 -6.50 -5.96
C ALA A 96 -5.77 -5.97 -6.40
N GLU A 97 -5.34 -6.21 -7.64
CA GLU A 97 -4.06 -5.68 -8.16
C GLU A 97 -3.97 -4.15 -8.05
N GLU A 98 -5.02 -3.44 -8.46
CA GLU A 98 -5.11 -1.99 -8.37
C GLU A 98 -5.06 -1.49 -6.91
N PRO A 99 -5.91 -1.96 -5.97
CA PRO A 99 -5.80 -1.62 -4.55
C PRO A 99 -4.42 -1.89 -3.93
N LEU A 100 -3.75 -2.98 -4.34
CA LEU A 100 -2.40 -3.31 -3.88
C LEU A 100 -1.36 -2.32 -4.42
N HIS A 101 -1.49 -1.92 -5.67
CA HIS A 101 -0.63 -0.92 -6.28
C HIS A 101 -0.80 0.46 -5.62
N GLU A 102 -2.05 0.86 -5.38
CA GLU A 102 -2.37 2.10 -4.67
C GLU A 102 -1.81 2.10 -3.24
N GLN A 103 -2.00 1.00 -2.50
CA GLN A 103 -1.44 0.82 -1.15
C GLN A 103 0.09 0.95 -1.14
N ALA A 104 0.78 0.39 -2.13
CA ALA A 104 2.23 0.50 -2.27
C ALA A 104 2.66 1.94 -2.58
N ALA A 105 1.91 2.66 -3.43
CA ALA A 105 2.19 4.05 -3.76
C ALA A 105 2.06 4.99 -2.54
N LEU A 106 1.24 4.63 -1.54
CA LEU A 106 1.10 5.40 -0.30
C LEU A 106 2.31 5.31 0.64
N LEU A 107 3.23 4.37 0.43
CA LEU A 107 4.42 4.23 1.29
C LEU A 107 5.46 5.32 1.04
N GLN A 108 5.57 5.80 -0.20
CA GLN A 108 6.47 6.88 -0.56
C GLN A 108 6.15 8.20 0.20
N PRO A 109 4.92 8.75 0.15
CA PRO A 109 4.62 10.00 0.84
C PRO A 109 4.78 9.87 2.36
N ILE A 110 4.53 8.69 2.95
CA ILE A 110 4.78 8.45 4.38
C ILE A 110 6.28 8.54 4.67
N THR A 111 7.11 7.90 3.84
CA THR A 111 8.57 7.94 3.99
C THR A 111 9.09 9.37 3.84
N GLU A 112 8.58 10.13 2.87
CA GLU A 112 8.92 11.55 2.69
C GLU A 112 8.53 12.39 3.90
N LEU A 113 7.39 12.12 4.55
CA LEU A 113 6.99 12.81 5.78
C LEU A 113 7.94 12.50 6.94
N VAL A 114 8.34 11.25 7.12
CA VAL A 114 9.32 10.87 8.14
C VAL A 114 10.67 11.55 7.90
N LEU A 115 11.13 11.59 6.64
CA LEU A 115 12.36 12.30 6.26
C LEU A 115 12.25 13.80 6.54
N LYS A 116 11.15 14.44 6.11
CA LYS A 116 10.89 15.86 6.41
C LYS A 116 10.95 16.13 7.90
N PHE A 117 10.31 15.29 8.73
CA PHE A 117 10.36 15.46 10.19
C PHE A 117 11.79 15.46 10.74
N SER A 118 12.63 14.53 10.28
CA SER A 118 14.05 14.46 10.64
C SER A 118 14.82 15.71 10.20
N GLU A 119 14.57 16.19 8.98
CA GLU A 119 15.24 17.35 8.38
C GLU A 119 14.92 18.68 9.06
N ILE A 120 13.75 18.85 9.70
CA ILE A 120 13.41 20.08 10.41
C ILE A 120 14.42 20.35 11.55
N GLY A 121 15.00 19.29 12.15
CA GLY A 121 16.12 19.43 13.09
C GLY A 121 15.81 20.22 14.37
N VAL A 122 14.54 20.28 14.78
CA VAL A 122 14.07 21.10 15.91
C VAL A 122 14.80 20.81 17.22
N PRO A 123 15.08 19.54 17.61
CA PRO A 123 15.80 19.27 18.86
C PRO A 123 17.17 19.98 18.91
N ALA A 124 17.98 19.84 17.84
CA ALA A 124 19.29 20.48 17.77
C ALA A 124 19.19 22.02 17.76
N LEU A 125 18.18 22.57 17.10
CA LEU A 125 17.91 24.00 17.09
C LEU A 125 17.54 24.51 18.49
N LEU A 126 16.67 23.79 19.21
CA LEU A 126 16.29 24.12 20.59
C LEU A 126 17.47 24.01 21.54
N ASP A 127 18.29 22.97 21.41
CA ASP A 127 19.49 22.78 22.23
C ASP A 127 20.49 23.92 22.01
N ALA A 128 20.78 24.28 20.75
CA ALA A 128 21.66 25.41 20.44
C ALA A 128 21.09 26.74 20.97
N ALA A 129 19.78 26.94 20.85
CA ALA A 129 19.11 28.12 21.40
C ALA A 129 19.23 28.16 22.93
N LEU A 130 18.99 27.05 23.63
CA LEU A 130 19.11 26.93 25.09
C LEU A 130 20.55 27.09 25.58
N GLU A 131 21.54 26.51 24.88
CA GLU A 131 22.95 26.68 25.22
C GLU A 131 23.40 28.13 25.10
N SER A 132 22.91 28.86 24.09
CA SER A 132 23.19 30.30 23.95
C SER A 132 22.69 31.15 25.14
N THR A 133 21.77 30.61 25.95
CA THR A 133 21.24 31.28 27.14
C THR A 133 22.09 31.06 28.40
N ARG A 134 22.99 30.06 28.39
CA ARG A 134 23.86 29.78 29.55
C ARG A 134 24.91 30.88 29.67
N ALA A 135 25.07 31.45 30.87
CA ALA A 135 26.08 32.47 31.13
C ALA A 135 27.50 31.89 30.90
N PRO A 136 28.43 32.65 30.28
CA PRO A 136 29.81 32.21 30.16
C PRO A 136 30.41 32.05 31.56
N THR A 137 30.79 30.82 31.90
CA THR A 137 31.22 30.43 33.25
C THR A 137 32.65 30.86 33.57
N GLY A 138 33.41 31.37 32.58
CA GLY A 138 34.81 31.82 32.76
C GLY A 138 35.14 33.18 32.15
N MET A 139 36.14 33.87 32.73
CA MET A 139 36.68 35.14 32.19
C MET A 139 37.32 34.99 30.79
N PHE A 140 37.81 33.79 30.44
CA PHE A 140 38.36 33.50 29.11
C PHE A 140 37.28 33.36 28.04
N GLU A 141 36.12 32.79 28.35
CA GLU A 141 35.02 32.68 27.37
C GLU A 141 34.44 34.05 27.01
N LYS A 142 34.35 34.98 27.98
CA LYS A 142 33.91 36.36 27.75
C LYS A 142 34.78 37.12 26.75
N LEU A 143 36.06 36.74 26.58
CA LEU A 143 37.01 37.42 25.69
C LEU A 143 37.08 36.79 24.28
N PHE A 144 36.79 35.50 24.14
CA PHE A 144 36.97 34.74 22.88
C PHE A 144 35.67 34.27 22.23
N ARG A 145 34.52 34.36 22.90
CA ARG A 145 33.23 33.94 22.35
C ARG A 145 32.15 34.94 22.73
N ARG A 146 31.63 35.67 21.75
CA ARG A 146 30.34 36.34 21.88
C ARG A 146 29.29 35.31 21.43
N PRO A 147 28.63 34.58 22.34
CA PRO A 147 27.56 33.67 21.92
C PRO A 147 26.51 34.46 21.14
N ALA A 148 26.04 33.88 20.04
CA ALA A 148 24.92 34.41 19.28
C ALA A 148 23.75 34.68 20.25
N PRO A 149 23.20 35.91 20.32
CA PRO A 149 22.10 36.20 21.21
C PRO A 149 20.93 35.25 20.92
N PRO A 150 20.22 34.76 21.96
CA PRO A 150 19.12 33.80 21.80
C PRO A 150 18.01 34.30 20.86
N ALA A 151 17.89 35.62 20.68
CA ALA A 151 16.99 36.25 19.72
C ALA A 151 17.30 35.89 18.24
N GLU A 152 18.53 35.50 17.90
CA GLU A 152 18.91 35.07 16.54
C GLU A 152 18.28 33.73 16.15
N TYR A 153 17.94 32.88 17.12
CA TYR A 153 17.26 31.60 16.88
C TYR A 153 15.74 31.75 16.71
N LYS A 154 15.16 32.89 17.12
CA LYS A 154 13.72 33.16 17.03
C LYS A 154 13.13 32.93 15.62
N PRO A 155 13.68 33.49 14.52
CA PRO A 155 13.12 33.27 13.19
C PRO A 155 13.19 31.80 12.76
N ALA A 156 14.29 31.11 13.06
CA ALA A 156 14.44 29.69 12.75
C ALA A 156 13.42 28.84 13.54
N LEU A 157 13.25 29.10 14.83
CA LEU A 157 12.27 28.41 15.68
C LEU A 157 10.83 28.65 15.21
N LEU A 158 10.48 29.87 14.80
CA LEU A 158 9.18 30.17 14.22
C LEU A 158 8.95 29.42 12.90
N ALA A 159 9.94 29.37 12.02
CA ALA A 159 9.88 28.63 10.77
C ALA A 159 9.74 27.12 11.02
N SER A 160 10.55 26.55 11.90
CA SER A 160 10.46 25.14 12.30
C SER A 160 9.11 24.78 12.90
N ARG A 161 8.53 25.65 13.74
CA ARG A 161 7.17 25.45 14.27
C ARG A 161 6.13 25.41 13.14
N ALA A 162 6.21 26.33 12.19
CA ALA A 162 5.30 26.35 11.04
C ALA A 162 5.45 25.07 10.19
N GLN A 163 6.68 24.61 9.97
CA GLN A 163 6.95 23.36 9.25
C GLN A 163 6.40 22.13 10.00
N LEU A 164 6.55 22.05 11.33
CA LEU A 164 5.97 20.98 12.13
C LEU A 164 4.43 20.99 12.07
N VAL A 165 3.79 22.15 12.09
CA VAL A 165 2.33 22.27 11.94
C VAL A 165 1.89 21.80 10.55
N GLN A 166 2.61 22.16 9.50
CA GLN A 166 2.32 21.68 8.14
C GLN A 166 2.49 20.16 8.04
N LEU A 167 3.56 19.61 8.61
CA LEU A 167 3.81 18.16 8.69
C LEU A 167 2.66 17.43 9.39
N MET A 168 2.09 18.01 10.45
CA MET A 168 0.90 17.49 11.11
C MET A 168 -0.33 17.49 10.17
N ALA A 169 -0.55 18.52 9.37
CA ALA A 169 -1.65 18.53 8.41
C ALA A 169 -1.45 17.49 7.30
N ASP A 170 -0.24 17.43 6.71
CA ASP A 170 0.06 16.52 5.61
C ASP A 170 0.02 15.04 6.04
N SER A 171 0.51 14.75 7.26
CA SER A 171 0.46 13.39 7.82
C SER A 171 -0.95 12.91 8.11
N GLU A 172 -1.88 13.79 8.49
CA GLU A 172 -3.28 13.41 8.67
C GLU A 172 -3.92 12.97 7.36
N VAL A 173 -3.64 13.69 6.27
CA VAL A 173 -4.12 13.33 4.93
C VAL A 173 -3.54 11.98 4.49
N ALA A 174 -2.23 11.77 4.70
CA ALA A 174 -1.57 10.51 4.37
C ALA A 174 -2.15 9.33 5.16
N LEU A 175 -2.37 9.50 6.48
CA LEU A 175 -2.96 8.48 7.35
C LEU A 175 -4.38 8.11 6.93
N ARG A 176 -5.23 9.10 6.62
CA ARG A 176 -6.60 8.82 6.14
C ARG A 176 -6.61 8.01 4.84
N LYS A 177 -5.69 8.32 3.90
CA LYS A 177 -5.55 7.54 2.66
C LYS A 177 -5.08 6.12 2.93
N LEU A 178 -4.12 5.97 3.84
CA LEU A 178 -3.57 4.67 4.23
C LEU A 178 -4.63 3.78 4.90
N GLU A 179 -5.40 4.34 5.83
CA GLU A 179 -6.51 3.64 6.48
C GLU A 179 -7.61 3.25 5.50
N ALA A 180 -7.97 4.14 4.56
CA ALA A 180 -8.96 3.84 3.52
C ALA A 180 -8.48 2.69 2.62
N SER A 181 -7.22 2.72 2.19
CA SER A 181 -6.61 1.66 1.39
C SER A 181 -6.55 0.33 2.14
N ALA A 182 -6.20 0.33 3.43
CA ALA A 182 -6.20 -0.86 4.26
C ALA A 182 -7.61 -1.46 4.43
N LYS A 183 -8.63 -0.61 4.62
CA LYS A 183 -10.04 -1.04 4.68
C LYS A 183 -10.48 -1.68 3.36
N GLU A 184 -10.13 -1.08 2.23
CA GLU A 184 -10.44 -1.63 0.91
C GLU A 184 -9.76 -2.97 0.65
N LEU A 185 -8.48 -3.10 1.00
CA LEU A 185 -7.76 -4.36 0.90
C LEU A 185 -8.35 -5.44 1.82
N ASN A 186 -8.76 -5.06 3.03
CA ASN A 186 -9.46 -5.98 3.95
C ASN A 186 -10.76 -6.53 3.35
N LEU A 187 -11.54 -5.70 2.64
CA LEU A 187 -12.72 -6.19 1.92
C LEU A 187 -12.36 -7.21 0.84
N HIS A 188 -11.33 -6.92 0.05
CA HIS A 188 -10.85 -7.86 -0.97
C HIS A 188 -10.32 -9.17 -0.36
N GLY A 189 -9.64 -9.09 0.79
CA GLY A 189 -9.15 -10.25 1.53
C GLY A 189 -10.28 -11.10 2.13
N LEU A 190 -11.33 -10.47 2.67
CA LEU A 190 -12.53 -11.13 3.16
C LEU A 190 -13.23 -11.88 2.02
N VAL A 191 -13.37 -11.25 0.86
CA VAL A 191 -13.97 -11.88 -0.32
C VAL A 191 -13.22 -13.16 -0.70
N LEU A 192 -11.88 -13.14 -0.70
CA LEU A 192 -11.08 -14.34 -0.92
C LEU A 192 -11.31 -15.40 0.16
N ALA A 193 -11.42 -15.01 1.43
CA ALA A 193 -11.67 -15.94 2.54
C ALA A 193 -13.03 -16.65 2.37
N VAL A 194 -14.10 -15.90 2.14
CA VAL A 194 -15.45 -16.43 1.93
C VAL A 194 -15.49 -17.32 0.69
N VAL A 195 -14.93 -16.88 -0.43
CA VAL A 195 -14.97 -17.65 -1.68
C VAL A 195 -14.14 -18.93 -1.58
N SER A 196 -13.09 -18.96 -0.76
CA SER A 196 -12.33 -20.19 -0.48
C SER A 196 -13.19 -21.26 0.20
N THR A 197 -14.16 -20.87 1.03
CA THR A 197 -15.10 -21.82 1.66
C THR A 197 -16.08 -22.45 0.65
N LEU A 198 -16.43 -21.69 -0.40
CA LEU A 198 -17.33 -22.12 -1.46
C LEU A 198 -16.63 -22.93 -2.55
N ALA A 199 -15.29 -22.87 -2.60
CA ALA A 199 -14.47 -23.46 -3.67
C ALA A 199 -14.25 -24.98 -3.53
N ALA A 200 -15.14 -25.72 -2.87
CA ALA A 200 -15.00 -27.16 -2.62
C ALA A 200 -14.86 -28.04 -3.88
N GLY A 201 -15.16 -27.50 -5.08
CA GLY A 201 -14.96 -28.16 -6.37
C GLY A 201 -13.93 -27.47 -7.29
N ALA A 202 -13.14 -26.52 -6.79
CA ALA A 202 -12.08 -25.87 -7.56
C ALA A 202 -10.85 -26.78 -7.68
N SER A 203 -10.00 -26.54 -8.69
CA SER A 203 -8.72 -27.23 -8.79
C SER A 203 -7.77 -26.83 -7.66
N ASP A 204 -6.87 -27.73 -7.24
CA ASP A 204 -5.85 -27.46 -6.22
C ASP A 204 -5.05 -26.19 -6.54
N VAL A 205 -4.70 -25.99 -7.81
CA VAL A 205 -3.99 -24.79 -8.30
C VAL A 205 -4.79 -23.51 -8.04
N THR A 206 -6.12 -23.55 -8.16
CA THR A 206 -6.99 -22.40 -7.88
C THR A 206 -7.07 -22.12 -6.38
N LEU A 207 -7.12 -23.18 -5.56
CA LEU A 207 -7.12 -23.05 -4.11
C LEU A 207 -5.80 -22.47 -3.59
N ASP A 208 -4.66 -22.95 -4.10
CA ASP A 208 -3.34 -22.41 -3.79
C ASP A 208 -3.24 -20.93 -4.18
N ALA A 209 -3.76 -20.54 -5.36
CA ALA A 209 -3.79 -19.15 -5.79
C ALA A 209 -4.64 -18.26 -4.86
N LEU A 210 -5.79 -18.76 -4.36
CA LEU A 210 -6.62 -18.03 -3.39
C LEU A 210 -5.85 -17.79 -2.09
N LEU A 211 -5.17 -18.81 -1.56
CA LEU A 211 -4.38 -18.72 -0.34
C LEU A 211 -3.18 -17.77 -0.50
N GLN A 212 -2.46 -17.88 -1.61
CA GLN A 212 -1.35 -16.97 -1.94
C GLN A 212 -1.83 -15.52 -2.03
N ARG A 213 -2.93 -15.27 -2.75
CA ARG A 213 -3.46 -13.92 -2.91
C ARG A 213 -3.96 -13.33 -1.60
N ARG A 214 -4.65 -14.14 -0.78
CA ARG A 214 -5.07 -13.74 0.58
C ARG A 214 -3.87 -13.39 1.45
N THR A 215 -2.79 -14.16 1.36
CA THR A 215 -1.55 -13.91 2.13
C THR A 215 -0.92 -12.59 1.71
N LEU A 216 -0.83 -12.31 0.42
CA LEU A 216 -0.29 -11.06 -0.12
C LEU A 216 -1.12 -9.86 0.36
N ILE A 217 -2.45 -9.91 0.22
CA ILE A 217 -3.35 -8.84 0.72
C ILE A 217 -3.17 -8.65 2.23
N GLY A 218 -3.13 -9.74 3.00
CA GLY A 218 -2.92 -9.67 4.46
C GLY A 218 -1.55 -9.08 4.85
N GLN A 219 -0.50 -9.29 4.05
CA GLN A 219 0.79 -8.64 4.26
C GLN A 219 0.72 -7.13 3.99
N ALA A 220 0.05 -6.71 2.90
CA ALA A 220 -0.12 -5.31 2.55
C ALA A 220 -0.93 -4.54 3.62
N VAL A 221 -2.01 -5.14 4.14
CA VAL A 221 -2.78 -4.56 5.25
C VAL A 221 -1.93 -4.39 6.50
N ARG A 222 -1.19 -5.44 6.91
CA ARG A 222 -0.30 -5.35 8.08
C ARG A 222 0.79 -4.28 7.91
N GLN A 223 1.32 -4.12 6.69
CA GLN A 223 2.28 -3.07 6.40
C GLN A 223 1.65 -1.68 6.56
N ALA A 224 0.41 -1.49 6.07
CA ALA A 224 -0.33 -0.25 6.24
C ALA A 224 -0.55 0.06 7.74
N GLU A 225 -0.97 -0.92 8.53
CA GLU A 225 -1.16 -0.76 9.98
C GLU A 225 0.15 -0.35 10.70
N LEU A 226 1.26 -1.00 10.36
CA LEU A 226 2.57 -0.64 10.91
C LEU A 226 2.98 0.79 10.53
N SER A 227 2.77 1.18 9.27
CA SER A 227 3.04 2.54 8.80
C SER A 227 2.15 3.58 9.48
N THR A 228 0.88 3.25 9.78
CA THR A 228 0.00 4.11 10.59
C THR A 228 0.61 4.36 11.96
N LEU A 229 0.97 3.30 12.69
CA LEU A 229 1.53 3.42 14.04
C LEU A 229 2.83 4.23 14.07
N GLN A 230 3.72 4.02 13.08
CA GLN A 230 4.95 4.78 12.96
C GLN A 230 4.68 6.28 12.73
N MET A 231 3.72 6.59 11.86
CA MET A 231 3.37 7.99 11.57
C MET A 231 2.66 8.65 12.76
N GLU A 232 1.83 7.92 13.51
CA GLU A 232 1.24 8.42 14.77
C GLU A 232 2.31 8.77 15.81
N GLN A 233 3.34 7.94 15.94
CA GLN A 233 4.47 8.24 16.83
C GLN A 233 5.21 9.53 16.41
N VAL A 234 5.48 9.69 15.11
CA VAL A 234 6.12 10.92 14.59
C VAL A 234 5.23 12.15 14.83
N ARG A 235 3.91 12.02 14.65
CA ARG A 235 2.96 13.10 14.95
C ARG A 235 2.97 13.49 16.42
N GLN A 236 3.03 12.52 17.33
CA GLN A 236 3.12 12.80 18.76
C GLN A 236 4.41 13.58 19.08
N GLN A 237 5.55 13.13 18.54
CA GLN A 237 6.83 13.83 18.71
C GLN A 237 6.80 15.24 18.13
N ALA A 238 6.20 15.42 16.96
CA ALA A 238 6.02 16.73 16.34
C ALA A 238 5.15 17.66 17.21
N ALA A 239 4.06 17.15 17.79
CA ALA A 239 3.21 17.91 18.71
C ALA A 239 3.98 18.35 19.98
N ASP A 240 4.79 17.45 20.55
CA ASP A 240 5.61 17.76 21.72
C ASP A 240 6.65 18.86 21.38
N LEU A 241 7.32 18.76 20.22
CA LEU A 241 8.28 19.75 19.75
C LEU A 241 7.62 21.11 19.46
N ILE A 242 6.41 21.13 18.88
CA ILE A 242 5.63 22.36 18.72
C ILE A 242 5.38 23.01 20.09
N GLY A 243 5.03 22.22 21.10
CA GLY A 243 4.84 22.68 22.48
C GLY A 243 6.12 23.28 23.07
N GLN A 244 7.25 22.58 22.93
CA GLN A 244 8.56 23.04 23.42
C GLN A 244 9.01 24.34 22.75
N VAL A 245 8.92 24.43 21.42
CA VAL A 245 9.24 25.65 20.67
C VAL A 245 8.32 26.80 21.08
N SER A 246 7.03 26.54 21.25
CA SER A 246 6.07 27.56 21.67
C SER A 246 6.39 28.08 23.09
N SER A 247 6.72 27.17 24.01
CA SER A 247 7.14 27.52 25.38
C SER A 247 8.44 28.35 25.38
N PHE A 248 9.44 27.94 24.61
CA PHE A 248 10.69 28.69 24.48
C PHE A 248 10.46 30.11 23.96
N LEU A 249 9.66 30.25 22.90
CA LEU A 249 9.40 31.54 22.26
C LEU A 249 8.55 32.50 23.11
N THR A 250 7.68 31.98 23.97
CA THR A 250 6.70 32.79 24.72
C THR A 250 7.08 33.00 26.19
N VAL A 251 7.85 32.08 26.78
CA VAL A 251 8.23 32.13 28.20
C VAL A 251 9.73 32.37 28.33
N THR A 252 10.55 31.46 27.79
CA THR A 252 12.01 31.48 28.01
C THR A 252 12.68 32.67 27.36
N LEU A 253 12.43 32.93 26.09
CA LEU A 253 13.07 34.00 25.34
C LEU A 253 12.73 35.39 25.92
N PRO A 254 11.45 35.74 26.19
CA PRO A 254 11.14 37.02 26.82
C PRO A 254 11.73 37.19 28.23
N ALA A 255 11.76 36.13 29.04
CA ALA A 255 12.37 36.17 30.37
C ALA A 255 13.87 36.51 30.30
N LEU A 256 14.57 35.97 29.30
CA LEU A 256 15.99 36.25 29.06
C LEU A 256 16.21 37.66 28.55
N GLU A 257 15.39 38.14 27.62
CA GLU A 257 15.43 39.52 27.12
C GLU A 257 15.26 40.52 28.28
N MET A 258 14.33 40.26 29.21
CA MET A 258 14.13 41.08 30.41
C MET A 258 15.32 41.03 31.37
N ALA A 259 15.88 39.84 31.63
CA ALA A 259 17.05 39.69 32.51
C ALA A 259 18.29 40.41 31.96
N GLN A 260 18.50 40.35 30.63
CA GLN A 260 19.59 41.08 29.97
C GLN A 260 19.38 42.60 30.02
N ALA A 261 18.14 43.07 29.88
CA ALA A 261 17.82 44.49 30.02
C ALA A 261 18.02 45.02 31.46
N GLN A 262 17.82 44.19 32.49
CA GLN A 262 17.99 44.58 33.90
C GLN A 262 19.45 44.45 34.39
N GLY A 263 20.24 43.54 33.83
CA GLY A 263 21.65 43.34 34.22
C GLY A 263 22.65 44.21 33.47
N GLY A 264 22.21 44.99 32.47
CA GLY A 264 23.04 45.90 31.67
C GLY A 264 22.96 47.38 32.08
N GLY A 265 22.37 47.69 33.23
CA GLY A 265 22.27 49.03 33.81
C GLY A 265 23.28 49.29 34.92
#